data_AF-A0A8H6AK00-F1
#
_entry.id   AF-A0A8H6AK00-F1
#
_cell.length_a   1.000
_cell.length_b   1.000
_cell.length_c   1.000
_cell.angle_alpha   90.00
_cell.angle_beta   90.00
_cell.angle_gamma   90.00
#
_symmetry.space_group_name_H-M   'P 1'
#
loop_
_entity.id
_entity.type
_entity.pdbx_description
1 polymer ?
#
loop_
_entity_poly.entity_id
_entity_poly.type
_entity_poly.pdbx_seq_one_letter_code
_entity_poly.pdbx_strand_id
1 'polypeptide(L)'
;MRLNYSAKYENGTVATYTSKSAGRITDAVGDKIIANIHTWSGGKYTVTRREEQNLITVKNVVPAANKWIGSDEIKEMQSIVNKNIK
;
A
#
# COMPACT_ATOMS: atom_id res chain seq x y z
N MET A 1 14.22 1.38 8.58
CA MET A 1 13.71 0.10 8.01
C MET A 1 13.49 0.29 6.51
N ARG A 2 14.04 -0.58 5.65
CA ARG A 2 13.86 -0.48 4.19
C ARG A 2 12.75 -1.44 3.74
N LEU A 3 11.68 -0.90 3.18
CA LEU A 3 10.57 -1.66 2.61
C LEU A 3 10.81 -1.91 1.12
N ASN A 4 10.34 -3.06 0.66
CA ASN A 4 10.22 -3.41 -0.74
C ASN A 4 8.80 -3.11 -1.21
N TYR A 5 8.72 -2.61 -2.43
CA TYR A 5 7.44 -2.30 -3.07
C TYR A 5 7.39 -2.98 -4.43
N SER A 6 6.31 -3.68 -4.69
CA SER A 6 5.88 -4.02 -6.05
C SER A 6 4.49 -3.46 -6.28
N ALA A 7 4.09 -3.30 -7.54
CA ALA A 7 2.79 -2.75 -7.85
C ALA A 7 2.21 -3.37 -9.11
N LYS A 8 0.88 -3.42 -9.19
CA LYS A 8 0.14 -3.90 -10.35
C LYS A 8 -1.01 -2.96 -10.66
N TYR A 9 -1.18 -2.66 -11.95
CA TYR A 9 -2.39 -2.06 -12.49
C TYR A 9 -3.13 -3.13 -13.30
N GLU A 10 -4.38 -3.38 -12.97
CA GLU A 10 -5.24 -4.33 -13.67
C GLU A 10 -6.67 -3.83 -13.69
N ASN A 11 -7.20 -3.56 -14.89
CA ASN A 11 -8.59 -3.14 -15.11
C ASN A 11 -9.06 -1.99 -14.19
N GLY A 12 -8.26 -0.93 -14.08
CA GLY A 12 -8.55 0.22 -13.21
C GLY A 12 -8.21 0.00 -11.74
N THR A 13 -7.93 -1.22 -11.31
CA THR A 13 -7.44 -1.50 -9.96
C THR A 13 -5.93 -1.29 -9.90
N VAL A 14 -5.49 -0.47 -8.96
CA VAL A 14 -4.10 -0.21 -8.62
C VAL A 14 -3.85 -0.86 -7.26
N ALA A 15 -2.91 -1.80 -7.21
CA ALA A 15 -2.48 -2.42 -5.96
C ALA A 15 -0.98 -2.22 -5.79
N THR A 16 -0.56 -1.73 -4.62
CA THR A 16 0.82 -1.72 -4.17
C THR A 16 1.01 -2.76 -3.08
N TYR A 17 2.00 -3.62 -3.28
CA TYR A 17 2.37 -4.66 -2.36
C TYR A 17 3.62 -4.21 -1.61
N THR A 18 3.46 -4.04 -0.30
CA THR A 18 4.50 -3.60 0.62
C THR A 18 4.99 -4.82 1.39
N SER A 19 6.27 -5.16 1.21
CA SER A 19 6.96 -6.22 1.95
C SER A 19 8.27 -5.70 2.53
N LYS A 20 8.92 -6.48 3.39
CA LYS A 20 10.22 -6.11 3.95
C LYS A 20 11.32 -6.83 3.17
N SER A 21 12.46 -6.17 2.94
CA SER A 21 13.59 -6.78 2.22
C SER A 21 14.24 -7.95 2.95
N ALA A 22 14.12 -7.99 4.28
CA ALA A 22 14.53 -9.11 5.13
C ALA A 22 13.71 -9.08 6.43
N GLY A 23 13.26 -10.25 6.89
CA GLY A 23 12.45 -10.42 8.10
C GLY A 23 10.97 -10.02 7.95
N ARG A 24 10.23 -10.05 9.07
CA ARG A 24 8.80 -9.71 9.09
C ARG A 24 8.56 -8.20 9.19
N ILE A 25 7.49 -7.71 8.55
CA ILE A 25 6.91 -6.41 8.96
C ILE A 25 6.41 -6.69 10.38
N THR A 26 6.90 -5.92 11.36
CA THR A 26 6.45 -6.12 12.73
C THR A 26 4.95 -5.87 12.80
N ASP A 27 4.25 -6.60 13.67
CA ASP A 27 2.80 -6.45 13.82
C ASP A 27 2.44 -4.97 14.06
N ALA A 28 3.18 -4.29 14.94
CA ALA A 28 3.01 -2.86 15.18
C ALA A 28 3.07 -1.97 13.92
N VAL A 29 3.97 -2.21 12.97
CA VAL A 29 4.05 -1.41 11.74
C VAL A 29 2.94 -1.79 10.78
N GLY A 30 2.64 -3.07 10.64
CA GLY A 30 1.58 -3.54 9.77
C GLY A 30 0.21 -3.06 10.23
N ASP A 31 -0.05 -3.17 11.53
CA ASP A 31 -1.29 -2.74 12.16
C ASP A 31 -1.45 -1.21 12.09
N LYS A 32 -0.35 -0.45 12.23
CA LYS A 32 -0.37 1.00 12.03
C LYS A 32 -0.79 1.37 10.61
N ILE A 33 -0.29 0.68 9.59
CA ILE A 33 -0.71 0.92 8.20
C ILE A 33 -2.18 0.53 8.03
N ILE A 34 -2.59 -0.63 8.58
CA ILE A 34 -3.97 -1.14 8.44
C ILE A 34 -4.98 -0.18 9.05
N ALA A 35 -4.72 0.27 10.27
CA ALA A 35 -5.63 1.13 11.00
C ALA A 35 -5.75 2.54 10.40
N ASN A 36 -4.75 3.01 9.64
CA ASN A 36 -4.66 4.43 9.29
C ASN A 36 -4.57 4.75 7.79
N ILE A 37 -4.34 3.78 6.89
CA ILE A 37 -4.17 4.11 5.45
C ILE A 37 -5.38 4.86 4.89
N HIS A 38 -6.58 4.50 5.35
CA HIS A 38 -7.82 5.08 4.89
C HIS A 38 -7.86 6.56 5.27
N THR A 39 -7.53 6.87 6.53
CA THR A 39 -7.42 8.24 7.03
C THR A 39 -6.28 9.02 6.36
N TRP A 40 -5.09 8.44 6.24
CA TRP A 40 -3.92 9.11 5.64
C TRP A 40 -4.12 9.45 4.15
N SER A 41 -4.98 8.70 3.46
CA SER A 41 -5.31 8.90 2.06
C SER A 41 -6.61 9.67 1.82
N GLY A 42 -7.25 10.18 2.87
CA GLY A 42 -8.56 10.85 2.75
C GLY A 42 -9.66 9.94 2.19
N GLY A 43 -9.57 8.64 2.45
CA GLY A 43 -10.52 7.62 1.99
C GLY A 43 -10.22 7.01 0.62
N LYS A 44 -9.20 7.49 -0.09
CA LYS A 44 -8.86 7.06 -1.46
C LYS A 44 -8.36 5.61 -1.53
N TYR A 45 -7.69 5.15 -0.47
CA TYR A 45 -7.05 3.84 -0.42
C TYR A 45 -7.58 2.95 0.71
N THR A 46 -7.51 1.65 0.48
CA THR A 46 -7.78 0.60 1.47
C THR A 46 -6.60 -0.36 1.53
N VAL A 47 -6.52 -1.16 2.59
CA VAL A 47 -5.40 -2.05 2.85
C VAL A 47 -5.88 -3.39 3.35
N THR A 48 -5.15 -4.43 2.94
CA THR A 48 -5.30 -5.78 3.46
C THR A 48 -3.93 -6.33 3.85
N ARG A 49 -3.90 -7.20 4.86
CA ARG A 49 -2.70 -7.91 5.29
C ARG A 49 -2.87 -9.40 5.01
N ARG A 50 -1.84 -10.02 4.44
CA ARG A 50 -1.70 -11.47 4.41
C ARG A 50 -0.55 -11.87 5.32
N GLU A 51 -0.87 -12.46 6.46
CA GLU A 51 0.11 -12.84 7.48
C GLU A 51 1.04 -13.95 6.98
N GLU A 52 0.50 -14.94 6.26
CA GLU A 52 1.25 -16.07 5.68
C GLU A 52 2.38 -15.60 4.74
N GLN A 53 2.13 -14.52 3.99
CA GLN A 53 3.09 -13.94 3.05
C GLN A 53 3.83 -12.73 3.63
N ASN A 54 3.51 -12.34 4.87
CA ASN A 54 4.00 -11.12 5.51
C ASN A 54 3.89 -9.89 4.57
N LEU A 55 2.74 -9.78 3.91
CA LEU A 55 2.51 -8.84 2.81
C LEU A 55 1.37 -7.89 3.15
N ILE A 56 1.60 -6.60 2.97
CA ILE A 56 0.57 -5.58 3.09
C ILE A 56 0.22 -5.10 1.68
N THR A 57 -1.04 -5.19 1.30
CA THR A 57 -1.52 -4.74 0.00
C THR A 57 -2.36 -3.49 0.19
N VAL A 58 -1.93 -2.36 -0.36
CA VAL A 58 -2.73 -1.13 -0.43
C VAL A 58 -3.32 -1.01 -1.82
N LYS A 59 -4.61 -0.75 -1.94
CA LYS A 59 -5.31 -0.61 -3.22
C LYS A 59 -6.22 0.61 -3.26
N ASN A 60 -6.52 1.09 -4.46
CA ASN A 60 -7.54 2.11 -4.67
C ASN A 60 -8.94 1.60 -4.36
N VAL A 61 -9.74 2.47 -3.73
CA VAL A 61 -11.16 2.22 -3.49
C VAL A 61 -11.96 2.44 -4.78
N VAL A 62 -11.64 3.52 -5.50
CA VAL A 62 -12.26 3.87 -6.78
C VAL A 62 -11.29 3.52 -7.91
N PRO A 63 -11.73 2.81 -8.96
CA PRO A 63 -10.89 2.49 -10.11
C PRO A 63 -10.23 3.72 -10.74
N ALA A 64 -8.93 3.63 -11.00
CA ALA A 64 -8.20 4.63 -11.75
C ALA A 64 -8.71 4.66 -13.20
N ALA A 65 -8.96 5.85 -13.74
CA ALA A 65 -9.56 6.00 -15.06
C ALA A 65 -8.67 5.49 -16.21
N ASN A 66 -7.35 5.43 -16.00
CA ASN A 66 -6.41 4.85 -16.95
C ASN A 66 -5.08 4.47 -16.27
N LYS A 67 -4.20 3.82 -17.04
CA LYS A 67 -2.88 3.36 -16.56
C LYS A 67 -1.95 4.49 -16.11
N TRP A 68 -2.04 5.69 -16.69
CA TRP A 68 -1.21 6.83 -16.29
C TRP A 68 -1.57 7.30 -14.88
N ILE A 69 -2.87 7.52 -14.63
CA ILE A 69 -3.40 7.81 -13.29
C ILE A 69 -3.02 6.70 -12.32
N GLY A 70 -3.17 5.44 -12.73
CA GLY A 70 -2.79 4.32 -11.90
C GLY A 70 -1.31 4.32 -11.51
N SER A 71 -0.41 4.74 -12.40
CA SER A 71 1.01 4.85 -12.07
C SER A 71 1.32 5.96 -11.07
N ASP A 72 0.57 7.06 -11.11
CA ASP A 72 0.73 8.14 -10.13
C ASP A 72 0.15 7.73 -8.76
N GLU A 73 -0.98 7.03 -8.75
CA GLU A 73 -1.53 6.45 -7.52
C GLU A 73 -0.57 5.46 -6.84
N ILE A 74 0.20 4.66 -7.61
CA ILE A 74 1.23 3.78 -7.05
C ILE A 74 2.27 4.59 -6.26
N LYS A 75 2.78 5.68 -6.85
CA LYS A 75 3.78 6.54 -6.20
C LYS A 75 3.20 7.21 -4.95
N GLU A 76 1.94 7.64 -5.03
CA GLU A 76 1.22 8.25 -3.91
C GLU A 76 1.04 7.28 -2.74
N MET A 77 0.55 6.06 -3.00
CA MET A 77 0.40 5.01 -1.98
C MET A 77 1.72 4.72 -1.26
N GLN A 78 2.82 4.56 -2.02
CA GLN A 78 4.15 4.32 -1.46
C GLN A 78 4.64 5.50 -0.61
N SER A 79 4.40 6.72 -1.07
CA SER A 79 4.77 7.95 -0.35
C SER A 79 4.03 8.08 0.98
N ILE A 80 2.71 7.86 0.99
CA ILE A 80 1.87 7.90 2.19
C ILE A 80 2.37 6.91 3.23
N VAL A 81 2.60 5.65 2.84
CA VAL A 81 3.10 4.63 3.75
C VAL A 81 4.46 5.05 4.31
N ASN A 82 5.42 5.38 3.45
CA ASN A 82 6.78 5.75 3.87
C ASN A 82 6.81 6.98 4.80
N LYS A 83 5.94 7.97 4.57
CA LYS A 83 5.88 9.19 5.40
C LYS A 83 5.43 8.90 6.84
N ASN A 84 4.56 7.91 7.05
CA ASN A 84 3.89 7.69 8.33
C ASN A 84 4.49 6.55 9.19
N ILE A 85 5.35 5.72 8.60
CA ILE A 85 6.02 4.60 9.31
C ILE A 85 7.48 4.89 9.67
N LYS A 86 7.99 6.08 9.32
CA LYS A 86 9.34 6.52 9.69
C LYS A 86 9.53 6.54 11.19
#